data_AF-W9XXE4-F1
#
_entry.id   AF-W9XXE4-F1
#
_cell.length_a   1.000
_cell.length_b   1.000
_cell.length_c   1.000
_cell.angle_alpha   90.00
_cell.angle_beta   90.00
_cell.angle_gamma   90.00
#
_symmetry.space_group_name_H-M   'P 1'
#
loop_
_entity.id
_entity.type
_entity.pdbx_description
1 polymer ?
#
loop_
_entity_poly.entity_id
_entity_poly.type
_entity_poly.pdbx_seq_one_letter_code
_entity_poly.pdbx_strand_id
1 'polypeptide(L)'
;MAQTCFSASTSSFRTSQSQSQAPNAAMSYSDSPLTQLPAVDFSFDDLRRRMTEFSVKFDAFIERGRKRVLEERNEFRARLGELHEEQRSSNTQIASLQSTLSTHNHVLAREQQEKNEMHAQISKLEAHQATQAATRDRLKNAIAQTQRQIEVKLQAQRDYAAKMDKQSRLNGPELGFWETYLGCRIEGSGDENKVSIVFVFPPLKGGKSDEEREAVFDLEIPATATGKYAVVHMKPRLEPAKVEKVLDRLNSTREIGTLLKGMRGLFAEAMK
;
A
#
# COMPACT_ATOMS: atom_id res chain seq x y z
N MET A 1 44.79 -0.74 1.54
CA MET A 1 45.53 -2.02 1.51
C MET A 1 45.94 -2.30 0.08
N ALA A 2 47.20 -2.74 -0.10
CA ALA A 2 47.88 -3.20 -1.32
C ALA A 2 48.23 -2.15 -2.41
N GLN A 3 49.48 -1.68 -2.31
CA GLN A 3 50.33 -1.22 -3.41
C GLN A 3 50.79 -2.41 -4.25
N THR A 4 51.06 -2.20 -5.54
CA THR A 4 52.22 -2.82 -6.23
C THR A 4 52.69 -1.94 -7.38
N CYS A 5 53.92 -1.46 -7.25
CA CYS A 5 54.77 -0.87 -8.27
C CYS A 5 55.52 -2.01 -8.99
N PHE A 6 55.89 -1.85 -10.26
CA PHE A 6 57.10 -2.50 -10.80
C PHE A 6 57.74 -1.67 -11.93
N SER A 7 59.04 -1.41 -11.75
CA SER A 7 60.00 -0.86 -12.71
C SER A 7 60.63 -1.98 -13.54
N ALA A 8 61.18 -1.64 -14.71
CA ALA A 8 62.37 -2.32 -15.24
C ALA A 8 63.20 -1.38 -16.15
N SER A 9 64.40 -1.06 -15.67
CA SER A 9 65.54 -0.57 -16.43
C SER A 9 66.30 -1.73 -17.10
N THR A 10 67.14 -1.42 -18.10
CA THR A 10 68.44 -2.05 -18.50
C THR A 10 68.65 -1.81 -20.01
N SER A 11 69.83 -1.62 -20.59
CA SER A 11 71.19 -1.28 -20.16
C SER A 11 72.00 -1.05 -21.44
N SER A 12 72.97 -0.13 -21.39
CA SER A 12 73.90 0.21 -22.48
C SER A 12 74.89 -0.91 -22.81
N PHE A 13 75.39 -0.95 -24.06
CA PHE A 13 76.70 -1.51 -24.38
C PHE A 13 77.45 -0.60 -25.37
N ARG A 14 78.69 -0.27 -24.99
CA ARG A 14 79.71 0.48 -25.72
C ARG A 14 80.97 -0.40 -25.77
N THR A 15 81.99 0.08 -26.51
CA THR A 15 83.41 -0.38 -26.55
C THR A 15 83.66 -1.43 -27.67
N SER A 16 84.74 -1.43 -28.46
CA SER A 16 86.07 -0.83 -28.32
C SER A 16 86.82 -0.65 -29.66
N GLN A 17 87.90 0.14 -29.55
CA GLN A 17 88.92 0.62 -30.47
C GLN A 17 90.10 -0.38 -30.67
N SER A 18 90.88 -0.20 -31.76
CA SER A 18 92.36 -0.38 -31.95
C SER A 18 92.65 -0.80 -33.41
N GLN A 19 93.50 -0.19 -34.25
CA GLN A 19 94.78 0.54 -34.22
C GLN A 19 96.05 -0.33 -34.01
N SER A 20 96.87 -0.48 -35.07
CA SER A 20 98.36 -0.61 -35.13
C SER A 20 98.74 -1.11 -36.54
N GLN A 21 99.50 -0.40 -37.39
CA GLN A 21 100.94 -0.02 -37.42
C GLN A 21 101.95 -1.19 -37.53
N ALA A 22 102.75 -1.16 -38.61
CA ALA A 22 103.94 -1.97 -38.94
C ALA A 22 105.15 -1.62 -38.01
N PRO A 23 106.33 -2.31 -38.00
CA PRO A 23 107.32 -2.29 -39.12
C PRO A 23 108.38 -3.44 -39.23
N ASN A 24 109.20 -3.36 -40.31
CA ASN A 24 110.66 -3.59 -40.46
C ASN A 24 111.40 -4.98 -40.45
N ALA A 25 112.07 -5.22 -41.60
CA ALA A 25 113.53 -5.32 -41.85
C ALA A 25 114.37 -6.62 -41.65
N ALA A 26 114.93 -7.06 -42.79
CA ALA A 26 116.32 -7.47 -43.12
C ALA A 26 117.01 -8.70 -42.44
N MET A 27 117.53 -9.64 -43.26
CA MET A 27 118.97 -9.73 -43.61
C MET A 27 119.32 -10.90 -44.56
N SER A 28 120.39 -10.66 -45.31
CA SER A 28 121.06 -11.42 -46.38
C SER A 28 121.84 -12.65 -45.91
N TYR A 29 122.03 -13.67 -46.77
CA TYR A 29 123.33 -14.33 -47.02
C TYR A 29 123.34 -15.01 -48.40
N SER A 30 124.40 -14.74 -49.15
CA SER A 30 124.83 -15.28 -50.44
C SER A 30 125.57 -16.62 -50.28
N ASP A 31 125.36 -17.61 -51.17
CA ASP A 31 126.38 -18.05 -52.14
C ASP A 31 125.87 -19.17 -53.07
N SER A 32 126.29 -19.11 -54.34
CA SER A 32 125.82 -19.95 -55.47
C SER A 32 126.51 -21.32 -55.54
N PRO A 33 125.85 -22.30 -56.22
CA PRO A 33 126.49 -22.86 -57.39
C PRO A 33 125.58 -22.78 -58.63
N LEU A 34 126.22 -22.39 -59.72
CA LEU A 34 125.69 -22.06 -61.03
C LEU A 34 124.83 -23.16 -61.70
N THR A 35 123.86 -22.66 -62.47
CA THR A 35 123.41 -23.16 -63.78
C THR A 35 122.79 -24.56 -63.87
N GLN A 36 121.46 -24.59 -63.81
CA GLN A 36 120.61 -25.26 -64.82
C GLN A 36 119.18 -24.72 -64.65
N LEU A 37 118.88 -23.63 -65.33
CA LEU A 37 117.53 -23.09 -65.42
C LEU A 37 116.72 -23.94 -66.42
N PRO A 38 115.55 -24.44 -66.02
CA PRO A 38 114.35 -24.24 -66.80
C PRO A 38 113.76 -22.92 -66.32
N ALA A 39 113.76 -21.91 -67.19
CA ALA A 39 112.82 -20.82 -67.07
C ALA A 39 111.42 -21.46 -67.15
N VAL A 40 110.86 -21.82 -65.99
CA VAL A 40 109.46 -22.16 -65.88
C VAL A 40 108.75 -20.84 -66.10
N ASP A 41 108.36 -20.65 -67.36
CA ASP A 41 107.46 -19.62 -67.82
C ASP A 41 106.20 -19.74 -66.95
N PHE A 42 106.13 -18.94 -65.89
CA PHE A 42 104.84 -18.60 -65.33
C PHE A 42 104.12 -17.96 -66.49
N SER A 43 103.19 -18.69 -67.12
CA SER A 43 102.29 -18.12 -68.11
C SER A 43 101.44 -17.10 -67.35
N PHE A 44 102.00 -15.91 -67.18
CA PHE A 44 101.40 -14.77 -66.48
C PHE A 44 100.06 -14.47 -67.13
N ASP A 45 99.93 -14.76 -68.44
CA ASP A 45 98.70 -14.73 -69.19
C ASP A 45 97.66 -15.78 -68.76
N ASP A 46 98.03 -17.01 -68.39
CA ASP A 46 97.07 -18.03 -67.94
C ASP A 46 96.60 -17.80 -66.50
N LEU A 47 97.49 -17.33 -65.61
CA LEU A 47 97.10 -16.89 -64.26
C LEU A 47 96.26 -15.61 -64.33
N ARG A 48 96.65 -14.65 -65.17
CA ARG A 48 95.87 -13.43 -65.43
C ARG A 48 94.52 -13.75 -66.02
N ARG A 49 94.44 -14.68 -66.98
CA ARG A 49 93.18 -15.17 -67.56
C ARG A 49 92.28 -15.81 -66.51
N ARG A 50 92.81 -16.70 -65.66
CA ARG A 50 92.05 -17.32 -64.57
C ARG A 50 91.62 -16.30 -63.52
N MET A 51 92.46 -15.32 -63.18
CA MET A 51 92.09 -14.22 -62.30
C MET A 51 91.03 -13.32 -62.92
N THR A 52 91.09 -13.04 -64.22
CA THR A 52 90.04 -12.30 -64.92
C THR A 52 88.73 -13.09 -64.97
N GLU A 53 88.76 -14.39 -65.30
CA GLU A 53 87.57 -15.26 -65.27
C GLU A 53 87.01 -15.42 -63.86
N PHE A 54 87.86 -15.53 -62.84
CA PHE A 54 87.46 -15.57 -61.44
C PHE A 54 86.83 -14.25 -61.03
N SER A 55 87.45 -13.11 -61.32
CA SER A 55 86.88 -11.78 -61.03
C SER A 55 85.52 -11.61 -61.70
N VAL A 56 85.35 -11.99 -62.97
CA VAL A 56 84.04 -11.92 -63.66
C VAL A 56 83.00 -12.82 -62.99
N LYS A 57 83.35 -14.07 -62.64
CA LYS A 57 82.43 -14.99 -61.96
C LYS A 57 82.11 -14.54 -60.54
N PHE A 58 83.10 -13.98 -59.85
CA PHE A 58 82.98 -13.44 -58.50
C PHE A 58 82.11 -12.18 -58.49
N ASP A 59 82.34 -11.24 -59.41
CA ASP A 59 81.50 -10.06 -59.61
C ASP A 59 80.06 -10.46 -59.95
N ALA A 60 79.86 -11.46 -60.82
CA ALA A 60 78.54 -12.00 -61.12
C ALA A 60 77.88 -12.73 -59.92
N PHE A 61 78.67 -13.28 -58.99
CA PHE A 61 78.17 -13.86 -57.75
C PHE A 61 77.81 -12.77 -56.74
N ILE A 62 78.64 -11.74 -56.59
CA ILE A 62 78.39 -10.56 -55.75
C ILE A 62 77.15 -9.82 -56.24
N GLU A 63 76.98 -9.62 -57.55
CA GLU A 63 75.80 -9.00 -58.13
C GLU A 63 74.54 -9.84 -57.91
N ARG A 64 74.60 -11.17 -58.05
CA ARG A 64 73.48 -12.06 -57.70
C ARG A 64 73.16 -12.04 -56.21
N GLY A 65 74.17 -12.05 -55.35
CA GLY A 65 74.00 -11.94 -53.90
C GLY A 65 73.38 -10.60 -53.49
N ARG A 66 73.87 -9.51 -54.07
CA ARG A 66 73.33 -8.16 -53.86
C ARG A 66 71.89 -8.04 -54.33
N LYS A 67 71.57 -8.58 -55.51
CA LYS A 67 70.20 -8.61 -56.04
C LYS A 67 69.26 -9.39 -55.12
N ARG A 68 69.66 -10.58 -54.68
CA ARG A 68 68.89 -11.42 -53.75
C ARG A 68 68.65 -10.72 -52.41
N VAL A 69 69.69 -10.15 -51.81
CA VAL A 69 69.56 -9.41 -50.53
C VAL A 69 68.63 -8.21 -50.69
N LEU A 70 68.68 -7.50 -51.82
CA LEU A 70 67.80 -6.37 -52.08
C LEU A 70 66.33 -6.82 -52.26
N GLU A 71 66.10 -7.92 -52.98
CA GLU A 71 64.78 -8.55 -53.16
C GLU A 71 64.21 -8.99 -51.81
N GLU A 72 64.94 -9.80 -51.03
CA GLU A 72 64.52 -10.26 -49.70
C GLU A 72 64.24 -9.09 -48.74
N ARG A 73 65.05 -8.04 -48.78
CA ARG A 73 64.83 -6.82 -47.98
C ARG A 73 63.59 -6.07 -48.41
N ASN A 74 63.32 -5.98 -49.72
CA ASN A 74 62.12 -5.31 -50.22
C ASN A 74 60.86 -6.12 -49.91
N GLU A 75 60.89 -7.45 -50.04
CA GLU A 75 59.81 -8.34 -49.62
C GLU A 75 59.54 -8.25 -48.12
N PHE A 76 60.59 -8.23 -47.30
CA PHE A 76 60.46 -8.07 -45.85
C PHE A 76 59.82 -6.72 -45.49
N ARG A 77 60.21 -5.64 -46.17
CA ARG A 77 59.57 -4.32 -45.99
C ARG A 77 58.10 -4.32 -46.41
N ALA A 78 57.75 -4.98 -47.51
CA ALA A 78 56.37 -5.11 -47.95
C ALA A 78 55.53 -5.87 -46.91
N ARG A 79 56.00 -7.02 -46.44
CA ARG A 79 55.33 -7.82 -45.40
C ARG A 79 55.20 -7.08 -44.07
N LEU A 80 56.22 -6.31 -43.66
CA LEU A 80 56.12 -5.45 -42.48
C LEU A 80 55.06 -4.36 -42.67
N GLY A 81 54.97 -3.78 -43.86
CA GLY A 81 53.94 -2.80 -44.19
C GLY A 81 52.53 -3.39 -44.10
N GLU A 82 52.33 -4.58 -44.68
CA GLU A 82 51.07 -5.33 -44.62
C GLU A 82 50.70 -5.68 -43.18
N LEU A 83 51.64 -6.23 -42.40
CA LEU A 83 51.40 -6.58 -40.99
C LEU A 83 51.05 -5.35 -40.14
N HIS A 84 51.71 -4.22 -40.37
CA HIS A 84 51.39 -2.97 -39.69
C HIS A 84 50.01 -2.41 -40.08
N GLU A 85 49.59 -2.58 -41.33
CA GLU A 85 48.24 -2.19 -41.77
C GLU A 85 47.17 -3.11 -41.18
N GLU A 86 47.40 -4.43 -41.18
CA GLU A 86 46.52 -5.42 -40.55
C GLU A 86 46.38 -5.16 -39.04
N GLN A 87 47.48 -4.87 -38.36
CA GLN A 87 47.48 -4.49 -36.94
C GLN A 87 46.66 -3.21 -36.70
N ARG A 88 46.82 -2.18 -37.55
CA ARG A 88 46.04 -0.93 -37.44
C ARG A 88 44.55 -1.17 -37.70
N SER A 89 44.21 -1.96 -38.71
CA SER A 89 42.83 -2.36 -39.02
C SER A 89 42.20 -3.13 -37.85
N SER A 90 42.89 -4.15 -37.33
CA SER A 90 42.44 -4.95 -36.19
C SER A 90 42.22 -4.09 -34.95
N ASN A 91 43.14 -3.17 -34.62
CA ASN A 91 42.98 -2.27 -33.48
C ASN A 91 41.76 -1.35 -33.65
N THR A 92 41.50 -0.88 -34.86
CA THR A 92 40.32 -0.05 -35.16
C THR A 92 39.03 -0.85 -34.99
N GLN A 93 39.00 -2.12 -35.43
CA GLN A 93 37.87 -3.02 -35.24
C GLN A 93 37.62 -3.32 -33.75
N ILE A 94 38.68 -3.59 -32.98
CA ILE A 94 38.59 -3.80 -31.53
C ILE A 94 37.98 -2.57 -30.86
N ALA A 95 38.47 -1.37 -31.18
CA ALA A 95 37.93 -0.13 -30.62
C ALA A 95 36.45 0.09 -30.98
N SER A 96 36.07 -0.22 -32.23
CA SER A 96 34.67 -0.13 -32.66
C SER A 96 33.79 -1.13 -31.90
N LEU A 97 34.21 -2.39 -31.75
CA LEU A 97 33.46 -3.41 -31.02
C LEU A 97 33.34 -3.07 -29.53
N GLN A 98 34.40 -2.55 -28.91
CA GLN A 98 34.37 -2.07 -27.53
C GLN A 98 33.37 -0.93 -27.34
N SER A 99 33.33 0.01 -28.29
CA SER A 99 32.35 1.10 -28.30
C SER A 99 30.92 0.56 -28.40
N THR A 100 30.66 -0.34 -29.37
CA THR A 100 29.35 -0.98 -29.54
C THR A 100 28.91 -1.77 -28.31
N LEU A 101 29.82 -2.52 -27.69
CA LEU A 101 29.55 -3.27 -26.45
C LEU A 101 29.21 -2.34 -25.29
N SER A 102 29.91 -1.22 -25.15
CA SER A 102 29.59 -0.19 -24.16
C SER A 102 28.19 0.39 -24.35
N THR A 103 27.84 0.76 -25.59
CA THR A 103 26.49 1.24 -25.93
C THR A 103 25.42 0.20 -25.61
N HIS A 104 25.64 -1.07 -25.99
CA HIS A 104 24.68 -2.14 -25.71
C HIS A 104 24.48 -2.37 -24.21
N ASN A 105 25.56 -2.36 -23.42
CA ASN A 105 25.46 -2.46 -21.96
C ASN A 105 24.68 -1.29 -21.35
N HIS A 106 24.85 -0.08 -21.88
CA HIS A 106 24.07 1.07 -21.43
C HIS A 106 22.58 0.93 -21.76
N VAL A 107 22.24 0.45 -22.97
CA VAL A 107 20.84 0.19 -23.37
C VAL A 107 20.22 -0.88 -22.48
N LEU A 108 20.90 -2.02 -22.26
CA LEU A 108 20.42 -3.08 -21.37
C LEU A 108 20.18 -2.59 -19.94
N ALA A 109 21.09 -1.79 -19.40
CA ALA A 109 20.94 -1.22 -18.06
C ALA A 109 19.70 -0.33 -17.97
N ARG A 110 19.46 0.49 -19.00
CA ARG A 110 18.29 1.36 -19.10
C ARG A 110 16.99 0.56 -19.22
N GLU A 111 16.93 -0.43 -20.11
CA GLU A 111 15.76 -1.28 -20.29
C GLU A 111 15.42 -2.05 -19.01
N GLN A 112 16.44 -2.55 -18.29
CA GLN A 112 16.25 -3.22 -17.01
C GLN A 112 15.68 -2.26 -15.95
N GLN A 113 16.14 -1.01 -15.92
CA GLN A 113 15.60 0.00 -15.03
C GLN A 113 14.14 0.32 -15.38
N GLU A 114 13.82 0.57 -16.65
CA GLU A 114 12.47 0.86 -17.13
C GLU A 114 11.51 -0.31 -16.82
N LYS A 115 11.96 -1.55 -16.98
CA LYS A 115 11.21 -2.75 -16.61
C LYS A 115 10.92 -2.82 -15.11
N ASN A 116 11.92 -2.53 -14.27
CA ASN A 116 11.75 -2.53 -12.81
C ASN A 116 10.75 -1.45 -12.38
N GLU A 117 10.83 -0.26 -12.97
CA GLU A 117 9.90 0.85 -12.72
C GLU A 117 8.47 0.48 -13.14
N MET A 118 8.31 -0.14 -14.31
CA MET A 118 7.00 -0.62 -14.80
C MET A 118 6.40 -1.67 -13.85
N HIS A 119 7.18 -2.67 -13.42
CA HIS A 119 6.72 -3.67 -12.46
C HIS A 119 6.32 -3.04 -11.11
N ALA A 120 7.07 -2.03 -10.63
CA ALA A 120 6.71 -1.31 -9.42
C ALA A 120 5.37 -0.55 -9.57
N GLN A 121 5.13 0.05 -10.74
CA GLN A 121 3.85 0.71 -11.03
C GLN A 121 2.68 -0.28 -11.10
N ILE A 122 2.87 -1.43 -11.76
CA ILE A 122 1.85 -2.49 -11.84
C ILE A 122 1.50 -2.97 -10.42
N SER A 123 2.51 -3.30 -9.61
CA SER A 123 2.29 -3.75 -8.23
C SER A 123 1.55 -2.70 -7.38
N LYS A 124 1.88 -1.42 -7.56
CA LYS A 124 1.17 -0.31 -6.90
C LYS A 124 -0.30 -0.23 -7.33
N LEU A 125 -0.58 -0.37 -8.62
CA LEU A 125 -1.95 -0.35 -9.15
C LEU A 125 -2.76 -1.55 -8.66
N GLU A 126 -2.16 -2.74 -8.63
CA GLU A 126 -2.80 -3.95 -8.10
C GLU A 126 -3.12 -3.83 -6.61
N ALA A 127 -2.18 -3.32 -5.80
CA ALA A 127 -2.40 -3.07 -4.38
C ALA A 127 -3.52 -2.04 -4.15
N HIS A 128 -3.56 -1.00 -4.97
CA HIS A 128 -4.62 0.00 -4.93
C HIS A 128 -5.98 -0.60 -5.31
N GLN A 129 -6.04 -1.39 -6.38
CA GLN A 129 -7.26 -2.09 -6.80
C GLN A 129 -7.77 -3.04 -5.72
N ALA A 130 -6.88 -3.82 -5.09
CA ALA A 130 -7.23 -4.72 -3.99
C ALA A 130 -7.80 -3.95 -2.79
N THR A 131 -7.18 -2.82 -2.43
CA THR A 131 -7.66 -1.95 -1.35
C THR A 131 -9.05 -1.37 -1.64
N GLN A 132 -9.27 -0.91 -2.88
CA GLN A 132 -10.57 -0.41 -3.32
C GLN A 132 -11.64 -1.50 -3.32
N ALA A 133 -11.32 -2.70 -3.79
CA ALA A 133 -12.22 -3.85 -3.78
C ALA A 133 -12.63 -4.22 -2.35
N ALA A 134 -11.67 -4.32 -1.43
CA ALA A 134 -11.94 -4.59 -0.01
C ALA A 134 -12.81 -3.50 0.63
N THR A 135 -12.56 -2.22 0.30
CA THR A 135 -13.37 -1.09 0.79
C THR A 135 -14.80 -1.16 0.28
N ARG A 136 -14.98 -1.43 -1.02
CA ARG A 136 -16.30 -1.61 -1.64
C ARG A 136 -17.08 -2.74 -0.96
N ASP A 137 -16.43 -3.87 -0.74
CA ASP A 137 -17.10 -5.04 -0.16
C ASP A 137 -17.48 -4.80 1.30
N ARG A 138 -16.61 -4.10 2.07
CA ARG A 138 -16.94 -3.63 3.42
C ARG A 138 -18.17 -2.71 3.43
N LEU A 139 -18.22 -1.74 2.53
CA LEU A 139 -19.36 -0.81 2.44
C LEU A 139 -20.65 -1.51 2.04
N LYS A 140 -20.60 -2.44 1.09
CA LYS A 140 -21.77 -3.27 0.71
C LYS A 140 -22.31 -4.05 1.89
N ASN A 141 -21.43 -4.66 2.69
CA ASN A 141 -21.84 -5.40 3.89
C ASN A 141 -22.45 -4.47 4.95
N ALA A 142 -21.88 -3.29 5.17
CA ALA A 142 -22.41 -2.30 6.11
C ALA A 142 -23.80 -1.79 5.68
N ILE A 143 -23.99 -1.53 4.37
CA ILE A 143 -25.29 -1.14 3.81
C ILE A 143 -26.33 -2.23 4.04
N ALA A 144 -26.00 -3.49 3.70
CA ALA A 144 -26.92 -4.62 3.88
C ALA A 144 -27.30 -4.83 5.36
N GLN A 145 -26.34 -4.70 6.28
CA GLN A 145 -26.59 -4.77 7.72
C GLN A 145 -27.52 -3.64 8.19
N THR A 146 -27.26 -2.41 7.74
CA THR A 146 -28.05 -1.24 8.11
C THR A 146 -29.49 -1.35 7.60
N GLN A 147 -29.66 -1.81 6.35
CA GLN A 147 -30.98 -2.05 5.76
C GLN A 147 -31.80 -3.05 6.58
N ARG A 148 -31.20 -4.17 7.02
CA ARG A 148 -31.87 -5.13 7.91
C ARG A 148 -32.28 -4.51 9.24
N GLN A 149 -31.43 -3.67 9.83
CA GLN A 149 -31.77 -2.99 11.09
C GLN A 149 -32.93 -2.00 10.92
N ILE A 150 -32.97 -1.28 9.80
CA ILE A 150 -34.08 -0.38 9.46
C ILE A 150 -35.37 -1.17 9.32
N GLU A 151 -35.35 -2.29 8.58
CA GLU A 151 -36.52 -3.13 8.37
C GLU A 151 -37.09 -3.67 9.69
N VAL A 152 -36.22 -4.18 10.57
CA VAL A 152 -36.63 -4.66 11.91
C VAL A 152 -37.27 -3.54 12.73
N LYS A 153 -36.70 -2.33 12.72
CA LYS A 153 -37.27 -1.18 13.46
C LYS A 153 -38.60 -0.73 12.88
N LEU A 154 -38.73 -0.68 11.56
CA LEU A 154 -39.98 -0.33 10.89
C LEU A 154 -41.08 -1.35 11.18
N GLN A 155 -40.75 -2.64 11.17
CA GLN A 155 -41.70 -3.69 11.50
C GLN A 155 -42.14 -3.59 12.96
N ALA A 156 -41.20 -3.43 13.89
CA ALA A 156 -41.53 -3.24 15.31
C ALA A 156 -42.42 -2.01 15.55
N GLN A 157 -42.17 -0.90 14.84
CA GLN A 157 -43.01 0.30 14.91
C GLN A 157 -44.42 0.05 14.37
N ARG A 158 -44.55 -0.67 13.24
CA ARG A 158 -45.86 -1.05 12.68
C ARG A 158 -46.62 -1.95 13.63
N ASP A 159 -45.98 -2.94 14.21
CA ASP A 159 -46.59 -3.87 15.17
C ASP A 159 -47.04 -3.12 16.44
N TYR A 160 -46.22 -2.19 16.93
CA TYR A 160 -46.58 -1.34 18.07
C TYR A 160 -47.77 -0.44 17.74
N ALA A 161 -47.76 0.23 16.59
CA ALA A 161 -48.87 1.07 16.14
C ALA A 161 -50.16 0.26 15.98
N ALA A 162 -50.10 -0.95 15.40
CA ALA A 162 -51.25 -1.83 15.26
C ALA A 162 -51.82 -2.29 16.61
N LYS A 163 -50.94 -2.59 17.59
CA LYS A 163 -51.37 -2.91 18.97
C LYS A 163 -52.03 -1.72 19.64
N MET A 164 -51.45 -0.52 19.52
CA MET A 164 -52.01 0.71 20.08
C MET A 164 -53.35 1.07 19.44
N ASP A 165 -53.49 0.95 18.13
CA ASP A 165 -54.76 1.18 17.43
C ASP A 165 -55.84 0.19 17.89
N LYS A 166 -55.50 -1.10 17.96
CA LYS A 166 -56.40 -2.13 18.48
C LYS A 166 -56.85 -1.83 19.91
N GLN A 167 -55.93 -1.41 20.78
CA GLN A 167 -56.26 -1.07 22.16
C GLN A 167 -57.12 0.20 22.24
N SER A 168 -56.76 1.26 21.50
CA SER A 168 -57.52 2.51 21.44
C SER A 168 -58.97 2.30 21.00
N ARG A 169 -59.18 1.44 20.00
CA ARG A 169 -60.53 1.07 19.51
C ARG A 169 -61.39 0.38 20.56
N LEU A 170 -60.80 -0.29 21.55
CA LEU A 170 -61.51 -0.97 22.64
C LEU A 170 -61.67 -0.09 23.88
N ASN A 171 -60.70 0.78 24.16
CA ASN A 171 -60.69 1.63 25.36
C ASN A 171 -61.97 2.48 25.49
N GLY A 172 -62.41 3.15 24.43
CA GLY A 172 -63.61 4.00 24.48
C GLY A 172 -64.90 3.23 24.82
N PRO A 173 -65.24 2.18 24.04
CA PRO A 173 -66.40 1.33 24.34
C PRO A 173 -66.34 0.65 25.71
N GLU A 174 -65.17 0.14 26.12
CA GLU A 174 -65.01 -0.50 27.43
C GLU A 174 -65.15 0.50 28.57
N LEU A 175 -64.53 1.69 28.45
CA LEU A 175 -64.69 2.75 29.44
C LEU A 175 -66.16 3.15 29.57
N GLY A 176 -66.85 3.41 28.45
CA GLY A 176 -68.27 3.77 28.48
C GLY A 176 -69.16 2.67 29.09
N PHE A 177 -68.85 1.39 28.83
CA PHE A 177 -69.52 0.27 29.49
C PHE A 177 -69.33 0.32 31.01
N TRP A 178 -68.10 0.49 31.50
CA TRP A 178 -67.81 0.51 32.94
C TRP A 178 -68.36 1.76 33.63
N GLU A 179 -68.29 2.91 32.99
CA GLU A 179 -68.86 4.16 33.52
C GLU A 179 -70.36 4.04 33.72
N THR A 180 -71.06 3.46 32.73
CA THR A 180 -72.51 3.19 32.82
C THR A 180 -72.83 2.12 33.86
N TYR A 181 -72.09 1.00 33.85
CA TYR A 181 -72.35 -0.15 34.73
C TYR A 181 -72.09 0.17 36.20
N LEU A 182 -71.02 0.92 36.50
CA LEU A 182 -70.67 1.31 37.87
C LEU A 182 -71.40 2.59 38.30
N GLY A 183 -71.84 3.42 37.35
CA GLY A 183 -72.33 4.78 37.62
C GLY A 183 -71.22 5.66 38.18
N CYS A 184 -70.01 5.53 37.65
CA CYS A 184 -68.81 6.18 38.15
C CYS A 184 -67.88 6.55 37.00
N ARG A 185 -67.46 7.81 36.91
CA ARG A 185 -66.42 8.31 36.00
C ARG A 185 -65.21 8.77 36.81
N ILE A 186 -64.03 8.54 36.26
CA ILE A 186 -62.77 8.98 36.86
C ILE A 186 -62.12 9.95 35.87
N GLU A 187 -62.03 11.20 36.26
CA GLU A 187 -61.60 12.30 35.41
C GLU A 187 -60.26 12.84 35.90
N GLY A 188 -59.35 13.12 34.95
CA GLY A 188 -58.09 13.80 35.25
C GLY A 188 -58.37 15.26 35.58
N SER A 189 -57.90 15.74 36.72
CA SER A 189 -58.17 17.10 37.18
C SER A 189 -57.24 18.17 36.59
N GLY A 190 -56.33 17.78 35.69
CA GLY A 190 -55.26 18.61 35.13
C GLY A 190 -53.99 18.69 35.99
N ASP A 191 -54.05 18.23 37.24
CA ASP A 191 -52.91 18.07 38.16
C ASP A 191 -52.53 16.58 38.26
N GLU A 192 -51.26 16.26 38.10
CA GLU A 192 -50.73 14.88 38.16
C GLU A 192 -50.99 14.21 39.52
N ASN A 193 -51.11 15.00 40.59
CA ASN A 193 -51.34 14.48 41.94
C ASN A 193 -52.82 14.52 42.36
N LYS A 194 -53.74 14.81 41.45
CA LYS A 194 -55.17 14.91 41.79
C LYS A 194 -56.06 14.26 40.74
N VAL A 195 -56.96 13.41 41.22
CA VAL A 195 -57.97 12.76 40.37
C VAL A 195 -59.37 13.11 40.88
N SER A 196 -60.29 13.40 39.96
CA SER A 196 -61.68 13.70 40.27
C SER A 196 -62.53 12.46 40.03
N ILE A 197 -63.27 12.02 41.05
CA ILE A 197 -64.17 10.87 40.97
C ILE A 197 -65.59 11.39 40.94
N VAL A 198 -66.32 11.09 39.88
CA VAL A 198 -67.71 11.51 39.66
C VAL A 198 -68.62 10.29 39.76
N PHE A 199 -69.56 10.29 40.68
CA PHE A 199 -70.62 9.31 40.78
C PHE A 199 -71.90 9.85 40.15
N VAL A 200 -72.48 9.06 39.23
CA VAL A 200 -73.77 9.35 38.61
C VAL A 200 -74.83 8.50 39.31
N PHE A 201 -75.87 9.16 39.81
CA PHE A 201 -76.98 8.54 40.51
C PHE A 201 -78.25 8.57 39.66
N PRO A 202 -79.10 7.52 39.72
CA PRO A 202 -80.34 7.51 38.98
C PRO A 202 -81.29 8.63 39.43
N PRO A 203 -82.21 9.07 38.54
CA PRO A 203 -83.21 10.08 38.86
C PRO A 203 -84.08 9.69 40.06
N LEU A 204 -84.59 10.70 40.77
CA LEU A 204 -85.57 10.50 41.85
C LEU A 204 -86.90 9.99 41.28
N LYS A 205 -87.58 9.11 42.02
CA LYS A 205 -88.94 8.67 41.68
C LYS A 205 -89.88 9.87 41.67
N GLY A 206 -90.33 10.30 40.49
CA GLY A 206 -91.24 11.44 40.29
C GLY A 206 -90.62 12.71 39.69
N GLY A 207 -89.31 12.73 39.42
CA GLY A 207 -88.63 13.81 38.70
C GLY A 207 -88.72 13.69 37.17
N LYS A 208 -88.37 14.75 36.44
CA LYS A 208 -88.19 14.68 34.98
C LYS A 208 -87.00 13.75 34.67
N SER A 209 -87.12 12.96 33.60
CA SER A 209 -86.18 11.88 33.24
C SER A 209 -84.73 12.34 32.95
N ASP A 210 -84.49 13.64 32.77
CA ASP A 210 -83.20 14.20 32.29
C ASP A 210 -82.35 14.85 33.39
N GLU A 211 -82.72 14.78 34.67
CA GLU A 211 -81.89 15.32 35.75
C GLU A 211 -80.81 14.30 36.17
N GLU A 212 -79.64 14.37 35.52
CA GLU A 212 -78.44 13.65 35.95
C GLU A 212 -77.98 14.19 37.32
N ARG A 213 -78.03 13.33 38.34
CA ARG A 213 -77.59 13.68 39.70
C ARG A 213 -76.17 13.20 39.89
N GLU A 214 -75.25 14.15 39.95
CA GLU A 214 -73.82 13.87 40.09
C GLU A 214 -73.30 14.29 41.46
N ALA A 215 -72.46 13.43 42.03
CA ALA A 215 -71.61 13.77 43.16
C ALA A 215 -70.15 13.57 42.78
N VAL A 216 -69.30 14.52 43.15
CA VAL A 216 -67.88 14.51 42.83
C VAL A 216 -67.04 14.66 44.08
N PHE A 217 -65.89 14.02 44.11
CA PHE A 217 -64.82 14.37 45.03
C PHE A 217 -63.45 14.29 44.36
N ASP A 218 -62.54 15.16 44.79
CA ASP A 218 -61.16 15.18 44.32
C ASP A 218 -60.26 14.48 45.33
N LEU A 219 -59.60 13.42 44.89
CA LEU A 219 -58.62 12.68 45.65
C LEU A 219 -57.21 13.18 45.31
N GLU A 220 -56.50 13.66 46.31
CA GLU A 220 -55.08 13.95 46.23
C GLU A 220 -54.28 12.66 46.45
N ILE A 221 -53.45 12.34 45.47
CA ILE A 221 -52.59 11.17 45.43
C ILE A 221 -51.20 11.60 45.91
N PRO A 222 -50.65 10.94 46.93
CA PRO A 222 -49.33 11.29 47.42
C PRO A 222 -48.25 10.96 46.40
N ALA A 223 -47.23 11.81 46.29
CA ALA A 223 -46.09 11.61 45.39
C ALA A 223 -45.26 10.33 45.70
N THR A 224 -45.44 9.75 46.88
CA THR A 224 -44.78 8.51 47.30
C THR A 224 -45.80 7.48 47.75
N ALA A 225 -45.51 6.20 47.53
CA ALA A 225 -46.37 5.08 47.93
C ALA A 225 -46.65 5.01 49.44
N THR A 226 -45.85 5.72 50.26
CA THR A 226 -45.99 5.79 51.72
C THR A 226 -46.73 7.04 52.21
N GLY A 227 -46.95 8.05 51.36
CA GLY A 227 -47.66 9.28 51.75
C GLY A 227 -49.16 9.04 51.99
N LYS A 228 -49.87 10.03 52.54
CA LYS A 228 -51.31 9.92 52.82
C LYS A 228 -52.13 10.50 51.66
N TYR A 229 -53.21 9.80 51.30
CA TYR A 229 -54.28 10.32 50.47
C TYR A 229 -55.14 11.32 51.26
N ALA A 230 -55.63 12.33 50.56
CA ALA A 230 -56.55 13.33 51.11
C ALA A 230 -57.69 13.63 50.12
N VAL A 231 -58.86 14.01 50.63
CA VAL A 231 -59.95 14.56 49.79
C VAL A 231 -59.92 16.08 49.90
N VAL A 232 -59.64 16.75 48.78
CA VAL A 232 -59.45 18.21 48.73
C VAL A 232 -60.74 18.93 48.40
N HIS A 233 -61.55 18.34 47.52
CA HIS A 233 -62.82 18.88 47.10
C HIS A 233 -63.91 17.81 47.14
N MET A 234 -65.14 18.21 47.45
CA MET A 234 -66.31 17.34 47.35
C MET A 234 -67.57 18.17 47.11
N LYS A 235 -68.49 17.62 46.32
CA LYS A 235 -69.82 18.20 46.05
C LYS A 235 -70.81 17.06 45.83
N PRO A 236 -71.96 17.02 46.55
CA PRO A 236 -72.36 17.90 47.65
C PRO A 236 -71.48 17.76 48.89
N ARG A 237 -71.58 18.69 49.85
CA ARG A 237 -70.73 18.69 51.05
C ARG A 237 -71.12 17.53 51.98
N LEU A 238 -70.15 16.68 52.31
CA LEU A 238 -70.34 15.56 53.23
C LEU A 238 -69.87 15.91 54.66
N GLU A 239 -70.28 15.09 55.62
CA GLU A 239 -69.86 15.19 57.01
C GLU A 239 -68.36 14.84 57.15
N PRO A 240 -67.49 15.76 57.65
CA PRO A 240 -66.04 15.55 57.65
C PRO A 240 -65.59 14.30 58.41
N ALA A 241 -66.18 14.02 59.58
CA ALA A 241 -65.81 12.87 60.40
C ALA A 241 -66.07 11.52 59.70
N LYS A 242 -67.12 11.44 58.89
CA LYS A 242 -67.43 10.24 58.11
C LYS A 242 -66.46 10.05 56.95
N VAL A 243 -66.09 11.13 56.27
CA VAL A 243 -65.11 11.11 55.17
C VAL A 243 -63.72 10.72 55.70
N GLU A 244 -63.30 11.30 56.82
CA GLU A 244 -62.02 10.99 57.47
C GLU A 244 -61.91 9.50 57.81
N LYS A 245 -62.97 8.90 58.36
CA LYS A 245 -63.01 7.46 58.65
C LYS A 245 -62.79 6.58 57.41
N VAL A 246 -63.34 6.98 56.25
CA VAL A 246 -63.15 6.25 54.98
C VAL A 246 -61.72 6.47 54.46
N LEU A 247 -61.20 7.69 54.57
CA LEU A 247 -59.82 8.04 54.21
C LEU A 247 -58.78 7.32 55.06
N ASP A 248 -58.99 7.17 56.36
CA ASP A 248 -58.10 6.42 57.25
C ASP A 248 -58.03 4.94 56.87
N ARG A 249 -59.17 4.37 56.45
CA ARG A 249 -59.21 3.03 55.91
C ARG A 249 -58.43 2.92 54.59
N LEU A 250 -58.54 3.89 53.69
CA LEU A 250 -57.72 3.94 52.48
C LEU A 250 -56.22 4.06 52.81
N ASN A 251 -55.87 4.94 53.74
CA ASN A 251 -54.47 5.19 54.09
C ASN A 251 -53.81 3.99 54.79
N SER A 252 -54.58 3.17 55.49
CA SER A 252 -54.10 1.94 56.11
C SER A 252 -54.07 0.75 55.16
N THR A 253 -55.11 0.55 54.34
CA THR A 253 -55.25 -0.64 53.46
C THR A 253 -54.68 -0.45 52.06
N ARG A 254 -54.59 0.80 51.58
CA ARG A 254 -54.31 1.18 50.19
C ARG A 254 -55.31 0.62 49.17
N GLU A 255 -56.49 0.19 49.62
CA GLU A 255 -57.53 -0.37 48.75
C GLU A 255 -58.51 0.72 48.26
N ILE A 256 -58.27 1.24 47.05
CA ILE A 256 -59.13 2.28 46.44
C ILE A 256 -60.60 1.86 46.31
N GLY A 257 -60.86 0.57 46.08
CA GLY A 257 -62.23 0.06 45.99
C GLY A 257 -63.04 0.26 47.28
N THR A 258 -62.39 0.27 48.45
CA THR A 258 -63.06 0.53 49.73
C THR A 258 -63.42 2.00 49.90
N LEU A 259 -62.53 2.91 49.46
CA LEU A 259 -62.81 4.35 49.40
C LEU A 259 -64.03 4.61 48.51
N LEU A 260 -64.01 4.10 47.28
CA LEU A 260 -65.08 4.36 46.30
C LEU A 260 -66.45 3.88 46.82
N LYS A 261 -66.51 2.69 47.41
CA LYS A 261 -67.76 2.17 48.02
C LYS A 261 -68.20 3.02 49.21
N GLY A 262 -67.27 3.41 50.09
CA GLY A 262 -67.56 4.24 51.26
C GLY A 262 -68.09 5.62 50.88
N MET A 263 -67.36 6.33 49.99
CA MET A 263 -67.73 7.65 49.50
C MET A 263 -69.06 7.62 48.74
N ARG A 264 -69.29 6.62 47.89
CA ARG A 264 -70.59 6.46 47.19
C ARG A 264 -71.74 6.28 48.18
N GLY A 265 -71.53 5.53 49.27
CA GLY A 265 -72.52 5.38 50.34
C GLY A 265 -72.86 6.71 51.03
N LEU A 266 -71.83 7.50 51.38
CA LEU A 266 -72.01 8.82 51.98
C LEU A 266 -72.75 9.80 51.06
N PHE A 267 -72.40 9.83 49.78
CA PHE A 267 -73.11 10.63 48.79
C PHE A 267 -74.55 10.16 48.56
N ALA A 268 -74.79 8.84 48.53
CA ALA A 268 -76.13 8.30 48.43
C ALA A 268 -77.02 8.71 49.62
N GLU A 269 -76.46 8.80 50.83
CA GLU A 269 -77.18 9.30 52.01
C GLU A 269 -77.44 10.81 51.94
N ALA A 270 -76.46 11.60 51.51
CA ALA A 270 -76.58 13.05 51.39
C ALA A 270 -77.51 13.50 50.24
N MET A 271 -77.75 12.64 49.26
CA MET A 271 -78.59 12.92 48.08
C MET A 271 -79.91 12.13 48.05
N LYS A 272 -80.28 11.47 49.14
CA LYS A 272 -81.65 10.99 49.35
C LYS A 272 -82.58 12.17 49.58
#